data_AF-A0A822DRN1-F1
#
_entry.id   AF-A0A822DRN1-F1
#
_cell.length_a   1.000
_cell.length_b   1.000
_cell.length_c   1.000
_cell.angle_alpha   90.00
_cell.angle_beta   90.00
_cell.angle_gamma   90.00
#
_symmetry.space_group_name_H-M   'P 1'
#
loop_
_entity.id
_entity.type
_entity.pdbx_description
1 polymer ?
#
loop_
_entity_poly.entity_id
_entity_poly.type
_entity_poly.pdbx_seq_one_letter_code
_entity_poly.pdbx_strand_id
1 'polypeptide(L)' 'MIHDNTQLPLIDVAGTLLSPGRRHRLGYKKKTNQFLSSPYTDCTTKTPLAMQAMFNEYEGADYAYSQGVCYTLCIQAYM' A
#
# COMPACT_ATOMS: atom_id res chain seq x y z
N MET A 1 2.55 8.52 -8.24
CA MET A 1 2.07 7.22 -7.74
C MET A 1 0.56 7.22 -7.86
N ILE A 2 -0.05 6.12 -8.30
CA ILE A 2 -1.51 5.93 -8.30
C ILE A 2 -1.77 4.75 -7.37
N HIS A 3 -2.59 4.93 -6.34
CA HIS A 3 -2.92 3.91 -5.34
C HIS A 3 -4.39 4.01 -4.93
N ASP A 4 -4.89 3.02 -4.19
CA ASP A 4 -6.25 3.07 -3.64
C ASP A 4 -6.30 3.97 -2.40
N ASN A 5 -7.46 4.58 -2.11
CA ASN A 5 -7.63 5.52 -1.01
C ASN A 5 -7.35 4.89 0.37
N THR A 6 -7.61 3.59 0.49
CA THR A 6 -7.40 2.81 1.73
C THR A 6 -5.98 2.26 1.85
N GLN A 7 -5.08 2.53 0.90
CA GLN A 7 -3.70 2.05 0.94
C GLN A 7 -2.75 3.21 1.21
N LEU A 8 -1.78 2.98 2.10
CA LEU A 8 -0.70 3.93 2.35
C LEU A 8 0.10 4.17 1.04
N PRO A 9 0.36 5.43 0.66
CA PRO A 9 1.18 5.76 -0.50
C PRO A 9 2.66 5.38 -0.28
N LEU A 10 3.06 4.20 -0.77
CA LEU A 10 4.46 3.76 -0.83
C LEU A 10 5.19 4.37 -2.05
N ILE A 11 5.55 5.65 -1.96
CA ILE A 11 6.18 6.40 -3.07
C ILE A 11 7.53 5.80 -3.47
N ASP A 12 8.32 5.33 -2.51
CA ASP A 12 9.65 4.78 -2.80
C ASP A 12 9.61 3.46 -3.58
N VAL A 13 8.48 2.74 -3.49
CA VAL A 13 8.29 1.43 -4.16
C VAL A 13 7.52 1.57 -5.46
N ALA A 14 6.45 2.38 -5.48
CA ALA A 14 5.51 2.48 -6.60
C ALA A 14 5.47 3.89 -7.25
N GLY A 15 6.46 4.72 -6.93
CA GLY A 15 6.65 6.03 -7.53
C GLY A 15 6.93 5.93 -9.03
N THR A 16 6.57 6.99 -9.76
CA THR A 16 6.93 7.14 -11.17
C THR A 16 7.67 8.46 -11.30
N LEU A 17 8.90 8.41 -11.79
CA LEU A 17 9.73 9.59 -12.01
C LEU A 17 9.32 10.27 -13.31
N LEU A 18 9.12 11.59 -13.27
CA LEU A 18 8.76 12.40 -14.42
C LEU A 18 9.89 13.40 -14.70
N SER A 19 10.28 13.53 -15.97
CA SER A 19 11.33 14.47 -16.36
C SER A 19 10.82 15.92 -16.36
N PRO A 20 11.63 16.89 -15.91
CA PRO A 20 11.23 18.30 -15.90
C PRO A 20 11.14 18.87 -17.32
N GLY A 21 10.39 19.97 -17.48
CA GLY A 21 10.30 20.71 -18.75
C GLY A 21 9.50 20.01 -19.86
N ARG A 22 8.81 18.91 -19.55
CA ARG A 22 8.01 18.14 -20.52
C ARG A 22 6.58 17.98 -20.03
N ARG A 23 5.63 17.95 -20.98
CA ARG A 23 4.25 17.59 -20.70
C ARG A 23 4.13 16.06 -20.69
N HIS A 24 3.65 15.51 -19.58
CA HIS A 24 3.41 14.08 -19.41
C HIS A 24 1.92 13.79 -19.51
N ARG A 25 1.55 12.75 -20.28
CA ARG A 25 0.17 12.25 -20.36
C ARG A 25 0.10 10.91 -19.65
N LEU A 26 -0.58 10.87 -18.51
CA LEU A 26 -0.75 9.66 -17.71
C LEU A 26 -2.14 9.07 -17.99
N GLY A 27 -2.17 7.86 -18.54
CA GLY A 27 -3.38 7.05 -18.65
C GLY A 27 -3.28 5.88 -17.67
N TYR A 28 -4.36 5.59 -16.95
CA TYR A 28 -4.39 4.49 -16.00
C TYR A 28 -5.61 3.60 -16.23
N LYS A 29 -5.48 2.32 -15.91
CA LYS A 29 -6.56 1.34 -15.91
C LYS A 29 -6.63 0.70 -14.53
N LYS A 30 -7.77 0.85 -13.85
CA LYS A 30 -7.99 0.17 -12.57
C LYS A 30 -8.14 -1.33 -12.83
N LYS A 31 -7.34 -2.14 -12.14
CA LYS A 31 -7.45 -3.60 -12.11
C LYS A 31 -7.70 -4.02 -10.67
N THR A 32 -8.74 -4.81 -10.46
CA THR A 32 -9.07 -5.38 -9.15
C THR A 32 -8.89 -6.89 -9.23
N ASN A 33 -8.15 -7.45 -8.29
CA ASN A 33 -8.06 -8.90 -8.11
C ASN A 33 -8.90 -9.27 -6.88
N GLN A 34 -9.71 -10.31 -6.98
CA GLN A 34 -10.51 -10.84 -5.88
C GLN A 34 -10.10 -12.30 -5.65
N PHE A 35 -9.83 -12.65 -4.40
CA PHE A 35 -9.43 -13.98 -3.98
C PHE A 35 -10.41 -14.50 -2.95
N LEU A 36 -10.66 -15.81 -2.96
CA LEU A 36 -11.44 -16.48 -1.92
C LEU A 36 -10.62 -16.54 -0.63
N SER A 37 -11.24 -16.30 0.53
CA SER A 37 -10.57 -16.43 1.82
C SER A 37 -10.13 -17.87 2.11
N SER A 38 -9.37 -18.05 3.20
CA SER A 38 -9.05 -19.37 3.75
C SER A 38 -10.31 -20.27 3.80
N PRO A 39 -10.22 -21.54 3.37
CA PRO A 39 -8.99 -22.32 3.10
C PRO A 39 -8.46 -22.25 1.66
N TYR A 40 -9.05 -21.45 0.77
CA TYR A 40 -8.71 -21.47 -0.65
C TYR A 40 -7.48 -20.62 -0.98
N THR A 41 -7.26 -19.55 -0.22
CA THR A 41 -6.03 -18.75 -0.27
C THR A 41 -5.65 -18.27 1.12
N ASP A 42 -4.36 -18.01 1.32
CA ASP A 42 -3.82 -17.43 2.56
C ASP A 42 -3.96 -15.90 2.61
N CYS A 43 -4.91 -15.34 1.86
CA CYS A 43 -5.19 -13.90 1.92
C CYS A 43 -5.77 -13.52 3.28
N THR A 44 -5.23 -12.45 3.87
CA THR A 44 -5.73 -11.83 5.09
C THR A 44 -6.08 -10.37 4.84
N THR A 45 -7.15 -9.91 5.48
CA THR A 45 -7.54 -8.49 5.55
C THR A 45 -7.29 -7.91 6.94
N LYS A 46 -6.75 -8.70 7.87
CA LYS A 46 -6.49 -8.27 9.24
C LYS A 46 -5.26 -7.37 9.29
N THR A 47 -5.43 -6.15 9.78
CA THR A 47 -4.34 -5.20 10.02
C THR A 47 -3.63 -5.56 11.34
N PRO A 48 -2.33 -5.90 11.34
CA PRO A 48 -1.57 -6.16 12.57
C PRO A 48 -1.44 -4.89 13.43
N LEU A 49 -1.27 -5.05 14.75
CA LEU A 49 -1.13 -3.92 15.68
C LEU A 49 0.04 -2.98 15.34
N ALA A 50 1.19 -3.53 14.91
CA ALA A 50 2.33 -2.72 14.49
C ALA A 50 1.99 -1.83 13.28
N MET A 51 1.20 -2.35 12.34
CA MET A 51 0.73 -1.58 11.19
C MET A 51 -0.29 -0.53 11.60
N GLN A 52 -1.19 -0.86 12.51
CA GLN A 52 -2.17 0.08 13.06
C GLN A 52 -1.48 1.22 13.82
N ALA A 53 -0.44 0.92 14.59
CA ALA A 53 0.35 1.92 15.30
C ALA A 53 0.99 2.93 14.34
N MET A 54 1.57 2.45 13.23
CA MET A 54 2.12 3.31 12.18
C MET A 54 1.01 4.15 11.50
N PHE A 55 -0.18 3.59 11.26
CA PHE A 55 -1.28 4.35 10.66
C PHE A 55 -1.84 5.44 11.58
N ASN A 56 -1.80 5.25 12.90
CA ASN A 56 -2.23 6.26 13.87
C ASN A 56 -1.38 7.55 13.81
N GLU A 57 -0.16 7.50 13.27
CA GLU A 57 0.66 8.70 13.04
C GLU A 57 0.13 9.57 11.88
N TYR A 58 -0.71 9.01 11.02
CA TYR A 58 -1.35 9.72 9.91
C TYR A 58 -2.78 10.09 10.32
N GLU A 59 -2.93 11.26 10.97
CA GLU A 59 -4.21 11.73 11.52
C GLU A 59 -5.37 11.62 10.50
N GLY A 60 -6.38 10.81 10.85
CA GLY A 60 -7.61 10.67 10.07
C GLY A 60 -7.53 9.73 8.85
N ALA A 61 -6.47 8.93 8.72
CA ALA A 61 -6.34 8.00 7.61
C ALA A 61 -6.83 6.57 7.95
N ASP A 62 -7.94 6.14 7.34
CA ASP A 62 -8.46 4.77 7.43
C ASP A 62 -7.70 3.82 6.48
N TYR A 63 -6.43 3.58 6.77
CA TYR A 63 -5.62 2.64 6.00
C TYR A 63 -5.93 1.19 6.36
N ALA A 64 -6.13 0.38 5.32
CA ALA A 64 -6.33 -1.06 5.41
C ALA A 64 -5.00 -1.82 5.33
N TYR A 65 -5.07 -3.12 5.56
CA TYR A 65 -3.94 -4.02 5.39
C TYR A 65 -3.28 -3.84 4.02
N SER A 66 -1.95 -3.68 4.03
CA SER A 66 -1.11 -3.64 2.83
C SER A 66 0.09 -4.55 3.02
N GLN A 67 0.28 -5.48 2.08
CA GLN A 67 1.42 -6.39 2.09
C GLN A 67 2.77 -5.65 2.00
N GLY A 68 2.82 -4.56 1.23
CA GLY A 68 4.03 -3.73 1.11
C GLY A 68 4.41 -3.12 2.46
N VAL A 69 3.43 -2.57 3.18
CA VAL A 69 3.63 -2.03 4.53
C VAL A 69 4.08 -3.12 5.51
N CYS A 70 3.46 -4.30 5.45
CA CYS A 70 3.84 -5.42 6.31
C CYS A 70 5.31 -5.81 6.13
N TYR A 71 5.79 -5.81 4.88
CA TYR A 71 7.18 -6.12 4.57
C TYR A 71 8.14 -5.04 5.09
N THR A 72 7.81 -3.76 4.90
CA THR A 72 8.61 -2.63 5.42
C THR A 72 8.72 -2.66 6.95
N LEU A 73 7.62 -2.91 7.66
CA LEU A 73 7.62 -3.04 9.12
C LEU A 73 8.46 -4.23 9.60
N CYS A 74 8.39 -5.36 8.88
CA CYS A 74 9.23 -6.52 9.18
C CYS A 74 10.71 -6.16 9.05
N ILE A 75 11.12 -5.47 7.98
CA ILE A 75 12.51 -5.02 7.80
C ILE A 75 12.94 -4.11 8.96
N GLN A 76 12.10 -3.14 9.34
CA GLN A 76 12.42 -2.21 10.45
C GLN A 76 12.54 -2.90 11.80
N ALA A 77 11.79 -3.99 12.03
CA ALA A 77 11.82 -4.72 13.30
C ALA A 77 13.07 -5.60 13.48
N TYR A 78 13.74 -5.99 12.39
CA TYR A 78 14.90 -6.90 12.40
C TYR A 78 16.20 -6.26 11.89
N MET A 79 16.21 -4.95 11.60
CA MET A 79 17.44 -4.14 11.48
C MET A 79 17.98 -3.77 12.85
#